data_AF-A0A943NYT8-F1
#
_entry.id   AF-A0A943NYT8-F1
#
_cell.length_a   1.000
_cell.length_b   1.000
_cell.length_c   1.000
_cell.angle_alpha   90.00
_cell.angle_beta   90.00
_cell.angle_gamma   90.00
#
_symmetry.space_group_name_H-M   'P 1'
#
loop_
_entity.id
_entity.type
_entity.pdbx_description
1 polymer ?
#
loop_
_entity_poly.entity_id
_entity_poly.type
_entity_poly.pdbx_seq_one_letter_code
_entity_poly.pdbx_strand_id
1 'polypeptide(L)'
;MDLAAQNKFFEYLHNFQIREIPEDTNFWMIRSKSGYFYDEFVQEEFIALGWNYIQKDTVIDSQTIETLKTGIKDRYGDKVPMTAINKCKRFITELKAGDYVVIPNSGSSKIAIGIVGEYYEIADLDYTKELIDIKKIENKECQITEIKCPYKKRRAIEVILQIPTNKVGYNVLRSLSSYHGLSCMNDYAIDILNCIYDCYGYKGDLIFNLNVGKEEPIRPREVAGLMYGVTSFFGGTFDEEDLSVSLNLNSPGKVTEKLKGGFNKLKRSAIPLAAIYIAVVGGSGLGFELPGVLGFIKQAKTLDIEVEKEKAELDSLQLENLEKVLKIIEEAENEGINVDEALNGLDTLQGLKETLYIQDNSTFAGVVSEEEDVVEE
;
A
#
# COMPACT_ATOMS: atom_id res chain seq x y z
N MET A 1 17.37 21.70 13.30
CA MET A 1 17.63 21.02 12.02
C MET A 1 18.75 21.75 11.32
N ASP A 2 19.81 21.05 10.90
CA ASP A 2 20.91 21.67 10.15
C ASP A 2 20.52 22.04 8.72
N LEU A 3 21.40 22.75 8.01
CA LEU A 3 21.14 23.27 6.67
C LEU A 3 20.98 22.18 5.62
N ALA A 4 21.71 21.06 5.72
CA ALA A 4 21.61 19.95 4.78
C ALA A 4 20.24 19.24 4.94
N ALA A 5 19.80 19.04 6.18
CA ALA A 5 18.50 18.50 6.50
C ALA A 5 17.36 19.44 6.07
N GLN A 6 17.52 20.77 6.22
CA GLN A 6 16.56 21.74 5.68
C GLN A 6 16.42 21.62 4.16
N ASN A 7 17.54 21.56 3.43
CA ASN A 7 17.50 21.48 1.96
C ASN A 7 16.83 20.19 1.48
N LYS A 8 17.20 19.05 2.07
CA LYS A 8 16.51 17.78 1.81
C LYS A 8 15.00 17.90 2.09
N PHE A 9 14.61 18.58 3.16
CA PHE A 9 13.19 18.73 3.54
C PHE A 9 12.43 19.51 2.47
N PHE A 10 13.01 20.59 1.94
CA PHE A 10 12.38 21.32 0.83
C PHE A 10 12.35 20.55 -0.47
N GLU A 11 13.38 19.75 -0.78
CA GLU A 11 13.35 18.83 -1.93
C GLU A 11 12.22 17.82 -1.79
N TYR A 12 12.03 17.26 -0.59
CA TYR A 12 10.93 16.37 -0.28
C TYR A 12 9.57 17.07 -0.46
N LEU A 13 9.36 18.26 0.12
CA LEU A 13 8.11 19.02 -0.04
C LEU A 13 7.81 19.35 -1.51
N HIS A 14 8.84 19.72 -2.28
CA HIS A 14 8.69 20.07 -3.69
C HIS A 14 8.30 18.87 -4.56
N ASN A 15 8.85 17.70 -4.26
CA ASN A 15 8.64 16.49 -5.04
C ASN A 15 7.46 15.64 -4.52
N PHE A 16 6.89 15.97 -3.36
CA PHE A 16 5.78 15.24 -2.78
C PHE A 16 4.54 15.37 -3.66
N GLN A 17 4.02 14.22 -4.11
CA GLN A 17 2.80 14.12 -4.87
C GLN A 17 1.95 12.99 -4.31
N ILE A 18 0.66 13.26 -4.20
CA ILE A 18 -0.30 12.25 -3.76
C ILE A 18 -0.69 11.42 -4.98
N ARG A 19 -0.44 10.11 -4.89
CA ARG A 19 -0.81 9.16 -5.95
C ARG A 19 -2.33 9.04 -6.04
N GLU A 20 -2.89 9.24 -7.22
CA GLU A 20 -4.28 8.92 -7.52
C GLU A 20 -4.36 7.51 -8.13
N ILE A 21 -5.19 6.64 -7.54
CA ILE A 21 -5.47 5.31 -8.06
C ILE A 21 -6.67 5.39 -9.01
N PRO A 22 -6.54 4.91 -10.28
CA PRO A 22 -7.63 4.94 -11.24
C PRO A 22 -8.91 4.27 -10.73
N GLU A 23 -10.08 4.85 -11.02
CA GLU A 23 -11.36 4.34 -10.52
C GLU A 23 -11.75 2.98 -11.09
N ASP A 24 -11.22 2.64 -12.26
CA ASP A 24 -11.47 1.38 -12.97
C ASP A 24 -10.47 0.27 -12.60
N THR A 25 -9.55 0.53 -11.67
CA THR A 25 -8.61 -0.45 -11.11
C THR A 25 -9.37 -1.55 -10.36
N ASN A 26 -9.12 -2.81 -10.69
CA ASN A 26 -9.65 -3.96 -9.97
C ASN A 26 -8.61 -4.56 -9.02
N PHE A 27 -9.12 -5.30 -8.06
CA PHE A 27 -8.37 -5.98 -7.02
C PHE A 27 -8.70 -7.47 -7.11
N TRP A 28 -7.66 -8.29 -7.09
CA TRP A 28 -7.77 -9.73 -7.29
C TRP A 28 -7.02 -10.47 -6.20
N MET A 29 -7.48 -11.69 -5.90
CA MET A 29 -6.69 -12.64 -5.14
C MET A 29 -6.43 -13.87 -6.01
N ILE A 30 -5.17 -14.28 -6.09
CA ILE A 30 -4.74 -15.47 -6.82
C ILE A 30 -4.02 -16.40 -5.85
N ARG A 31 -4.61 -17.57 -5.61
CA ARG A 31 -3.98 -18.63 -4.83
C ARG A 31 -3.22 -19.55 -5.78
N SER A 32 -1.94 -19.72 -5.54
CA SER A 32 -1.20 -20.83 -6.15
C SER A 32 -1.67 -22.17 -5.53
N LYS A 33 -1.27 -23.29 -6.16
CA LYS A 33 -1.67 -24.67 -5.78
C LYS A 33 -1.35 -24.96 -4.30
N SER A 34 -2.29 -24.68 -3.40
CA SER A 34 -2.07 -24.69 -1.94
C SER A 34 -0.85 -23.89 -1.48
N GLY A 35 -0.50 -22.81 -2.19
CA GLY A 35 0.69 -22.02 -1.91
C GLY A 35 2.00 -22.57 -2.51
N TYR A 36 1.98 -23.72 -3.21
CA TYR A 36 3.20 -24.37 -3.71
C TYR A 36 4.01 -23.49 -4.66
N PHE A 37 3.35 -22.75 -5.56
CA PHE A 37 4.04 -21.84 -6.51
C PHE A 37 4.13 -20.40 -5.99
N TYR A 38 3.91 -20.15 -4.69
CA TYR A 38 3.98 -18.79 -4.15
C TYR A 38 5.37 -18.18 -4.36
N ASP A 39 6.43 -18.89 -3.97
CA ASP A 39 7.80 -18.36 -4.07
C ASP A 39 8.20 -18.13 -5.52
N GLU A 40 7.86 -19.06 -6.43
CA GLU A 40 8.10 -18.90 -7.87
C GLU A 40 7.36 -17.67 -8.43
N PHE A 41 6.09 -17.44 -8.06
CA PHE A 41 5.33 -16.28 -8.52
C PHE A 41 5.94 -14.96 -8.08
N VAL A 42 6.41 -14.91 -6.83
CA VAL A 42 7.01 -13.71 -6.24
C VAL A 42 8.42 -13.45 -6.79
N GLN A 43 9.24 -14.50 -6.93
CA GLN A 43 10.64 -14.37 -7.37
C GLN A 43 10.78 -14.18 -8.88
N GLU A 44 9.96 -14.86 -9.68
CA GLU A 44 9.96 -14.75 -11.14
C GLU A 44 8.92 -13.73 -11.65
N GLU A 45 8.27 -12.98 -10.74
CA GLU A 45 7.37 -11.87 -11.05
C GLU A 45 6.26 -12.20 -12.06
N PHE A 46 5.56 -13.32 -11.81
CA PHE A 46 4.36 -13.68 -12.56
C PHE A 46 3.28 -14.33 -11.70
N ILE A 47 2.04 -14.27 -12.18
CA ILE A 47 0.91 -15.07 -11.70
C ILE A 47 0.42 -15.97 -12.82
N ALA A 48 -0.09 -17.15 -12.47
CA ALA A 48 -0.57 -18.10 -13.45
C ALA A 48 -1.83 -18.83 -13.01
N LEU A 49 -2.58 -19.32 -14.00
CA LEU A 49 -3.80 -20.08 -13.79
C LEU A 49 -3.79 -21.37 -14.63
N GLY A 50 -4.16 -22.49 -14.00
CA GLY A 50 -4.25 -23.82 -14.64
C GLY A 50 -5.36 -23.95 -15.68
N TRP A 51 -5.71 -25.19 -16.01
CA TRP A 51 -6.59 -25.57 -17.11
C TRP A 51 -6.00 -25.17 -18.48
N ASN A 52 -4.78 -25.61 -18.78
CA ASN A 52 -4.06 -25.36 -20.05
C ASN A 52 -4.81 -25.82 -21.32
N TYR A 53 -5.89 -26.60 -21.18
CA TYR A 53 -6.82 -26.86 -22.28
C TYR A 53 -7.49 -25.57 -22.81
N ILE A 54 -7.70 -24.57 -21.94
CA ILE A 54 -8.22 -23.26 -22.32
C ILE A 54 -7.04 -22.30 -22.46
N GLN A 55 -6.95 -21.69 -23.64
CA GLN A 55 -5.89 -20.79 -24.09
C GLN A 55 -6.48 -19.45 -24.54
N LYS A 56 -5.60 -18.47 -24.83
CA LYS A 56 -5.99 -17.13 -25.30
C LYS A 56 -6.92 -17.16 -26.52
N ASP A 57 -6.66 -18.07 -27.45
CA ASP A 57 -7.40 -18.24 -28.70
C ASP A 57 -8.67 -19.10 -28.56
N THR A 58 -8.92 -19.64 -27.37
CA THR A 58 -10.11 -20.46 -27.11
C THR A 58 -11.36 -19.58 -27.10
N VAL A 59 -12.24 -19.79 -28.09
CA VAL A 59 -13.53 -19.10 -28.16
C VAL A 59 -14.46 -19.65 -27.07
N ILE A 60 -14.92 -18.80 -26.16
CA ILE A 60 -15.84 -19.15 -25.06
C ILE A 60 -17.19 -18.47 -25.28
N ASP A 61 -18.09 -19.15 -25.98
CA ASP A 61 -19.46 -18.67 -26.28
C ASP A 61 -20.50 -19.79 -26.16
N SER A 62 -21.77 -19.48 -26.43
CA SER A 62 -22.89 -20.44 -26.35
C SER A 62 -22.73 -21.66 -27.25
N GLN A 63 -21.98 -21.57 -28.35
CA GLN A 63 -21.78 -22.67 -29.30
C GLN A 63 -20.65 -23.59 -28.85
N THR A 64 -19.58 -23.04 -28.27
CA THR A 64 -18.41 -23.82 -27.85
C THR A 64 -18.47 -24.32 -26.41
N ILE A 65 -19.34 -23.73 -25.57
CA ILE A 65 -19.33 -23.97 -24.12
C ILE A 65 -19.53 -25.44 -23.73
N GLU A 66 -20.41 -26.18 -24.40
CA GLU A 66 -20.66 -27.60 -24.07
C GLU A 66 -19.49 -28.50 -24.44
N THR A 67 -18.80 -28.19 -25.54
CA THR A 67 -17.54 -28.86 -25.91
C THR A 67 -16.45 -28.58 -24.90
N LEU A 68 -16.33 -27.33 -24.43
CA LEU A 68 -15.37 -26.96 -23.39
C LEU A 68 -15.65 -27.66 -22.06
N LYS A 69 -16.92 -27.72 -21.63
CA LYS A 69 -17.32 -28.43 -20.41
C LYS A 69 -16.96 -29.90 -20.46
N THR A 70 -17.28 -30.58 -21.57
CA THR A 70 -16.91 -31.99 -21.79
C THR A 70 -15.39 -32.15 -21.76
N GLY A 71 -14.65 -31.29 -22.48
CA GLY A 71 -13.20 -31.37 -22.54
C GLY A 71 -12.50 -31.19 -21.19
N ILE A 72 -13.00 -30.27 -20.36
CA ILE A 72 -12.52 -30.05 -18.99
C ILE A 72 -12.84 -31.25 -18.09
N LYS A 73 -14.08 -31.77 -18.17
CA LYS A 73 -14.51 -32.93 -17.38
C LYS A 73 -13.65 -34.16 -17.67
N ASP A 74 -13.40 -34.45 -18.95
CA ASP A 74 -12.68 -35.64 -19.38
C ASP A 74 -11.19 -35.59 -19.04
N ARG A 75 -10.56 -34.41 -19.11
CA ARG A 75 -9.12 -34.23 -18.86
C ARG A 75 -8.79 -34.02 -17.39
N TYR A 76 -9.54 -33.15 -16.71
CA TYR A 76 -9.24 -32.69 -15.35
C TYR A 76 -10.10 -33.39 -14.28
N GLY A 77 -11.22 -34.02 -14.66
CA GLY A 77 -12.13 -34.65 -13.71
C GLY A 77 -12.97 -33.66 -12.89
N ASP A 78 -13.01 -32.39 -13.30
CA ASP A 78 -13.75 -31.33 -12.59
C ASP A 78 -15.26 -31.66 -12.51
N LYS A 79 -15.80 -31.65 -11.28
CA LYS A 79 -17.23 -31.88 -11.02
C LYS A 79 -18.12 -30.75 -11.56
N VAL A 80 -17.58 -29.53 -11.61
CA VAL A 80 -18.27 -28.33 -12.09
C VAL A 80 -17.38 -27.61 -13.12
N PRO A 81 -17.30 -28.12 -14.37
CA PRO A 81 -16.41 -27.57 -15.41
C PRO A 81 -16.62 -26.08 -15.70
N MET A 82 -17.85 -25.59 -15.56
CA MET A 82 -18.20 -24.18 -15.79
C MET A 82 -17.38 -23.24 -14.88
N THR A 83 -17.05 -23.67 -13.66
CA THR A 83 -16.24 -22.87 -12.73
C THR A 83 -14.82 -22.67 -13.26
N ALA A 84 -14.22 -23.71 -13.85
CA ALA A 84 -12.89 -23.62 -14.46
C ALA A 84 -12.90 -22.71 -15.69
N ILE A 85 -13.91 -22.86 -16.56
CA ILE A 85 -14.08 -22.03 -17.75
C ILE A 85 -14.23 -20.55 -17.36
N ASN A 86 -15.10 -20.26 -16.38
CA ASN A 86 -15.28 -18.91 -15.90
C ASN A 86 -13.99 -18.33 -15.33
N LYS A 87 -13.23 -19.08 -14.51
CA LYS A 87 -11.93 -18.60 -13.99
C LYS A 87 -10.95 -18.27 -15.11
N CYS A 88 -10.84 -19.14 -16.13
CA CYS A 88 -9.97 -18.90 -17.27
C CYS A 88 -10.41 -17.65 -18.05
N LYS A 89 -11.70 -17.50 -18.32
CA LYS A 89 -12.26 -16.31 -18.97
C LYS A 89 -11.90 -15.04 -18.19
N ARG A 90 -12.12 -15.01 -16.88
CA ARG A 90 -11.81 -13.85 -16.02
C ARG A 90 -10.32 -13.52 -16.02
N PHE A 91 -9.45 -14.52 -15.88
CA PHE A 91 -8.00 -14.32 -15.88
C PHE A 91 -7.47 -13.79 -17.23
N ILE A 92 -8.01 -14.26 -18.35
CA ILE A 92 -7.61 -13.83 -19.69
C ILE A 92 -8.18 -12.45 -20.04
N THR A 93 -9.45 -12.17 -19.67
CA THR A 93 -10.19 -11.02 -20.23
C THR A 93 -10.58 -9.93 -19.23
N GLU A 94 -10.73 -10.23 -17.94
CA GLU A 94 -11.18 -9.24 -16.93
C GLU A 94 -10.01 -8.69 -16.10
N LEU A 95 -9.12 -9.57 -15.64
CA LEU A 95 -7.87 -9.21 -14.98
C LEU A 95 -7.01 -8.44 -16.00
N LYS A 96 -6.60 -7.20 -15.71
CA LYS A 96 -5.87 -6.34 -16.67
C LYS A 96 -4.60 -5.75 -16.07
N ALA A 97 -3.73 -5.23 -16.93
CA ALA A 97 -2.57 -4.49 -16.48
C ALA A 97 -3.00 -3.25 -15.67
N GLY A 98 -2.29 -2.95 -14.57
CA GLY A 98 -2.65 -1.89 -13.63
C GLY A 98 -3.62 -2.30 -12.52
N ASP A 99 -4.20 -3.50 -12.57
CA ASP A 99 -4.96 -4.06 -11.43
C ASP A 99 -4.01 -4.47 -10.29
N TYR A 100 -4.53 -4.59 -9.07
CA TYR A 100 -3.78 -5.15 -7.94
C TYR A 100 -4.07 -6.64 -7.76
N VAL A 101 -3.04 -7.41 -7.37
CA VAL A 101 -3.17 -8.83 -7.03
C VAL A 101 -2.61 -9.13 -5.64
N VAL A 102 -3.38 -9.88 -4.87
CA VAL A 102 -2.97 -10.47 -3.58
C VAL A 102 -2.68 -11.94 -3.78
N ILE A 103 -1.49 -12.38 -3.39
CA ILE A 103 -1.02 -13.76 -3.52
C ILE A 103 -0.71 -14.29 -2.12
N PRO A 104 -1.56 -15.15 -1.52
CA PRO A 104 -1.25 -15.76 -0.24
C PRO A 104 -0.29 -16.94 -0.40
N ASN A 105 0.61 -17.09 0.58
CA ASN A 105 1.51 -18.24 0.65
C ASN A 105 0.78 -19.50 1.17
N SER A 106 1.53 -20.60 1.27
CA SER A 106 1.04 -21.83 1.90
C SER A 106 0.64 -21.57 3.36
N GLY A 107 -0.57 -21.99 3.73
CA GLY A 107 -1.15 -21.71 5.06
C GLY A 107 -1.60 -20.26 5.27
N SER A 108 -1.44 -19.37 4.29
CA SER A 108 -1.79 -17.95 4.36
C SER A 108 -1.17 -17.22 5.57
N SER A 109 0.04 -17.60 5.99
CA SER A 109 0.79 -16.90 7.04
C SER A 109 1.36 -15.56 6.57
N LYS A 110 1.51 -15.40 5.25
CA LYS A 110 2.01 -14.20 4.57
C LYS A 110 1.25 -13.99 3.26
N ILE A 111 1.18 -12.74 2.82
CA ILE A 111 0.71 -12.38 1.48
C ILE A 111 1.75 -11.54 0.75
N ALA A 112 1.79 -11.68 -0.57
CA ALA A 112 2.40 -10.71 -1.47
C ALA A 112 1.30 -9.85 -2.11
N ILE A 113 1.58 -8.57 -2.31
CA ILE A 113 0.73 -7.64 -3.03
C ILE A 113 1.55 -7.08 -4.20
N GLY A 114 0.99 -7.12 -5.40
CA GLY A 114 1.65 -6.61 -6.59
C GLY A 114 0.70 -5.94 -7.59
N ILE A 115 1.28 -5.28 -8.57
CA ILE A 115 0.56 -4.70 -9.72
C ILE A 115 0.59 -5.71 -10.86
N VAL A 116 -0.55 -5.97 -11.47
CA VAL A 116 -0.70 -6.87 -12.61
C VAL A 116 -0.15 -6.20 -13.86
N GLY A 117 0.57 -6.96 -14.68
CA GLY A 117 1.09 -6.55 -15.97
C GLY A 117 0.49 -7.34 -17.14
N GLU A 118 1.27 -7.42 -18.22
CA GLU A 118 0.85 -8.01 -19.49
C GLU A 118 0.58 -9.50 -19.41
N TYR A 119 -0.40 -9.95 -20.19
CA TYR A 119 -0.75 -11.36 -20.33
C TYR A 119 0.08 -12.03 -21.43
N TYR A 120 0.57 -13.24 -21.13
CA TYR A 120 1.30 -14.07 -22.08
C TYR A 120 1.05 -15.56 -21.83
N GLU A 121 1.39 -16.38 -22.83
CA GLU A 121 1.30 -17.84 -22.73
C GLU A 121 2.65 -18.49 -23.01
N ILE A 122 3.00 -19.51 -22.21
CA ILE A 122 4.20 -20.32 -22.44
C ILE A 122 3.90 -21.40 -23.49
N ALA A 123 4.58 -21.35 -24.63
CA ALA A 123 4.31 -22.25 -25.77
C ALA A 123 4.48 -23.75 -25.42
N ASP A 124 5.51 -24.09 -24.64
CA ASP A 124 5.91 -25.48 -24.35
C ASP A 124 5.13 -26.13 -23.19
N LEU A 125 4.09 -25.46 -22.67
CA LEU A 125 3.22 -26.01 -21.63
C LEU A 125 1.89 -26.44 -22.24
N ASP A 126 1.45 -27.66 -21.92
CA ASP A 126 0.15 -28.20 -22.34
C ASP A 126 -0.60 -28.80 -21.14
N TYR A 127 -1.81 -29.31 -21.40
CA TYR A 127 -2.63 -29.91 -20.35
C TYR A 127 -2.07 -31.25 -19.84
N THR A 128 -1.29 -31.97 -20.64
CA THR A 128 -0.72 -33.27 -20.26
C THR A 128 0.37 -33.07 -19.22
N LYS A 129 1.29 -32.14 -19.48
CA LYS A 129 2.36 -31.76 -18.55
C LYS A 129 1.79 -31.20 -17.25
N GLU A 130 0.79 -30.31 -17.34
CA GLU A 130 0.06 -29.81 -16.18
C GLU A 130 -0.47 -30.96 -15.30
N LEU A 131 -1.20 -31.92 -15.88
CA LEU A 131 -1.78 -33.02 -15.13
C LEU A 131 -0.72 -33.92 -14.48
N ILE A 132 0.40 -34.17 -15.15
CA ILE A 132 1.50 -34.99 -14.61
C ILE A 132 2.13 -34.29 -13.41
N ASP A 133 2.52 -33.03 -13.58
CA ASP A 133 3.24 -32.27 -12.56
C ASP A 133 2.34 -32.00 -11.34
N ILE A 134 1.06 -31.67 -11.56
CA ILE A 134 0.09 -31.49 -10.47
C ILE A 134 -0.14 -32.79 -9.69
N LYS A 135 -0.22 -33.95 -10.36
CA LYS A 135 -0.36 -35.25 -9.67
C LYS A 135 0.84 -35.58 -8.79
N LYS A 136 2.06 -35.29 -9.25
CA LYS A 136 3.29 -35.49 -8.44
C LYS A 136 3.25 -34.65 -7.16
N ILE A 137 2.81 -33.39 -7.26
CA ILE A 137 2.63 -32.50 -6.11
C ILE A 137 1.57 -33.09 -5.15
N GLU A 138 0.42 -33.51 -5.67
CA GLU A 138 -0.68 -34.07 -4.86
C GLU A 138 -0.28 -35.37 -4.15
N ASN A 139 0.48 -36.24 -4.82
CA ASN A 139 0.98 -37.49 -4.27
C ASN A 139 2.20 -37.32 -3.34
N LYS A 140 2.72 -36.09 -3.18
CA LYS A 140 3.94 -35.78 -2.41
C LYS A 140 5.17 -36.55 -2.93
N GLU A 141 5.24 -36.77 -4.23
CA GLU A 141 6.33 -37.49 -4.91
C GLU A 141 7.55 -36.59 -5.19
N CYS A 142 7.51 -35.33 -4.77
CA CYS A 142 8.55 -34.33 -4.97
C CYS A 142 8.70 -33.46 -3.71
N GLN A 143 9.89 -32.90 -3.50
CA GLN A 143 10.09 -31.87 -2.48
C GLN A 143 9.39 -30.56 -2.90
N ILE A 144 9.14 -29.68 -1.93
CA ILE A 144 8.69 -28.31 -2.20
C ILE A 144 9.79 -27.64 -3.05
N THR A 145 9.44 -27.03 -4.19
CA THR A 145 10.32 -26.36 -5.19
C THR A 145 10.91 -27.18 -6.35
N GLU A 146 10.79 -28.51 -6.37
CA GLU A 146 11.34 -29.31 -7.50
C GLU A 146 10.55 -29.16 -8.80
N ILE A 147 9.26 -28.82 -8.71
CA ILE A 147 8.37 -28.69 -9.86
C ILE A 147 8.07 -27.21 -10.11
N LYS A 148 8.53 -26.69 -11.26
CA LYS A 148 8.15 -25.35 -11.74
C LYS A 148 6.67 -25.31 -12.14
N CYS A 149 6.07 -24.12 -12.09
CA CYS A 149 4.68 -23.90 -12.39
C CYS A 149 4.34 -24.36 -13.83
N PRO A 150 3.50 -25.41 -13.99
CA PRO A 150 3.21 -25.97 -15.30
C PRO A 150 2.03 -25.26 -15.98
N TYR A 151 1.64 -24.07 -15.52
CA TYR A 151 0.50 -23.33 -16.04
C TYR A 151 0.92 -22.44 -17.22
N LYS A 152 0.22 -22.61 -18.34
CA LYS A 152 0.46 -21.90 -19.60
C LYS A 152 0.09 -20.43 -19.53
N LYS A 153 -1.09 -20.13 -18.98
CA LYS A 153 -1.65 -18.77 -18.90
C LYS A 153 -0.95 -18.00 -17.80
N ARG A 154 -0.20 -16.96 -18.15
CA ARG A 154 0.54 -16.13 -17.21
C ARG A 154 0.19 -14.64 -17.36
N ARG A 155 0.36 -13.89 -16.29
CA ARG A 155 0.52 -12.44 -16.33
C ARG A 155 1.78 -12.06 -15.58
N ALA A 156 2.51 -11.09 -16.12
CA ALA A 156 3.59 -10.44 -15.36
C ALA A 156 2.99 -9.74 -14.14
N ILE A 157 3.78 -9.57 -13.09
CA ILE A 157 3.44 -8.72 -11.94
C ILE A 157 4.66 -7.89 -11.56
N GLU A 158 4.44 -6.79 -10.85
CA GLU A 158 5.46 -6.09 -10.08
C GLU A 158 5.13 -6.32 -8.61
N VAL A 159 6.01 -6.97 -7.85
CA VAL A 159 5.77 -7.21 -6.42
C VAL A 159 6.09 -5.94 -5.64
N ILE A 160 5.07 -5.31 -5.05
CA ILE A 160 5.24 -4.08 -4.28
C ILE A 160 5.56 -4.38 -2.81
N LEU A 161 4.87 -5.36 -2.23
CA LEU A 161 4.92 -5.60 -0.79
C LEU A 161 4.76 -7.08 -0.45
N GLN A 162 5.48 -7.50 0.58
CA GLN A 162 5.33 -8.80 1.19
C GLN A 162 5.09 -8.61 2.69
N ILE A 163 3.92 -9.00 3.19
CA ILE A 163 3.47 -8.68 4.55
C ILE A 163 2.94 -9.93 5.30
N PRO A 164 3.34 -10.14 6.56
CA PRO A 164 2.75 -11.15 7.42
C PRO A 164 1.25 -10.92 7.62
N THR A 165 0.46 -12.00 7.56
CA THR A 165 -1.01 -11.92 7.60
C THR A 165 -1.55 -11.34 8.91
N ASN A 166 -0.82 -11.46 10.03
CA ASN A 166 -1.18 -10.85 11.32
C ASN A 166 -1.04 -9.31 11.36
N LYS A 167 -0.37 -8.72 10.38
CA LYS A 167 -0.24 -7.26 10.20
C LYS A 167 -1.22 -6.69 9.17
N VAL A 168 -2.02 -7.55 8.54
CA VAL A 168 -3.02 -7.14 7.56
C VAL A 168 -4.35 -6.87 8.28
N GLY A 169 -5.12 -5.89 7.81
CA GLY A 169 -6.45 -5.60 8.34
C GLY A 169 -7.39 -6.82 8.34
N TYR A 170 -8.28 -6.87 9.34
CA TYR A 170 -9.20 -8.00 9.55
C TYR A 170 -10.07 -8.34 8.33
N ASN A 171 -10.45 -7.33 7.52
CA ASN A 171 -11.27 -7.54 6.33
C ASN A 171 -10.54 -8.36 5.26
N VAL A 172 -9.27 -8.01 4.98
CA VAL A 172 -8.43 -8.79 4.07
C VAL A 172 -8.17 -10.16 4.67
N LEU A 173 -7.86 -10.27 5.96
CA LEU A 173 -7.69 -11.57 6.62
C LEU A 173 -8.91 -12.49 6.41
N ARG A 174 -10.12 -11.95 6.57
CA ARG A 174 -11.37 -12.70 6.34
C ARG A 174 -11.51 -13.12 4.88
N SER A 175 -11.14 -12.26 3.94
CA SER A 175 -11.17 -12.57 2.51
C SER A 175 -10.24 -13.74 2.12
N LEU A 176 -9.12 -13.90 2.84
CA LEU A 176 -8.19 -15.02 2.63
C LEU A 176 -8.85 -16.37 2.96
N SER A 177 -9.95 -16.46 3.69
CA SER A 177 -10.60 -17.76 3.97
C SER A 177 -11.18 -18.46 2.72
N SER A 178 -11.33 -17.76 1.60
CA SER A 178 -11.82 -18.34 0.35
C SER A 178 -10.83 -19.35 -0.25
N TYR A 179 -11.33 -20.55 -0.56
CA TYR A 179 -10.58 -21.64 -1.21
C TYR A 179 -10.51 -21.50 -2.75
N HIS A 180 -11.03 -20.42 -3.32
CA HIS A 180 -11.01 -20.21 -4.76
C HIS A 180 -9.64 -19.71 -5.24
N GLY A 181 -9.13 -20.33 -6.32
CA GLY A 181 -7.84 -19.96 -6.94
C GLY A 181 -7.80 -18.57 -7.58
N LEU A 182 -8.96 -17.99 -7.92
CA LEU A 182 -9.11 -16.63 -8.43
C LEU A 182 -10.38 -16.02 -7.82
N SER A 183 -10.24 -14.88 -7.15
CA SER A 183 -11.34 -14.18 -6.48
C SER A 183 -11.29 -12.68 -6.77
N CYS A 184 -12.46 -12.05 -6.88
CA CYS A 184 -12.58 -10.59 -6.90
C CYS A 184 -12.35 -10.07 -5.47
N MET A 185 -11.61 -8.97 -5.34
CA MET A 185 -11.26 -8.34 -4.06
C MET A 185 -11.63 -6.85 -4.03
N ASN A 186 -12.48 -6.39 -4.96
CA ASN A 186 -12.87 -4.98 -5.05
C ASN A 186 -13.52 -4.45 -3.75
N ASP A 187 -14.24 -5.31 -3.02
CA ASP A 187 -14.83 -4.96 -1.72
C ASP A 187 -13.78 -4.70 -0.62
N TYR A 188 -12.53 -5.13 -0.85
CA TYR A 188 -11.39 -4.98 0.05
C TYR A 188 -10.33 -4.01 -0.50
N ALA A 189 -10.66 -3.25 -1.55
CA ALA A 189 -9.72 -2.35 -2.24
C ALA A 189 -9.00 -1.39 -1.28
N ILE A 190 -9.76 -0.70 -0.41
CA ILE A 190 -9.21 0.24 0.56
C ILE A 190 -8.29 -0.46 1.55
N ASP A 191 -8.68 -1.62 2.09
CA ASP A 191 -7.83 -2.36 3.04
C ASP A 191 -6.53 -2.84 2.38
N ILE A 192 -6.56 -3.21 1.09
CA ILE A 192 -5.37 -3.60 0.32
C ILE A 192 -4.47 -2.38 0.09
N LEU A 193 -5.01 -1.27 -0.40
CA LEU A 193 -4.26 -0.04 -0.64
C LEU A 193 -3.66 0.51 0.66
N ASN A 194 -4.35 0.39 1.79
CA ASN A 194 -3.85 0.77 3.11
C ASN A 194 -2.66 -0.08 3.59
N CYS A 195 -2.39 -1.21 2.96
CA CYS A 195 -1.15 -1.95 3.21
C CYS A 195 0.04 -1.35 2.45
N ILE A 196 -0.21 -0.67 1.32
CA ILE A 196 0.80 -0.25 0.35
C ILE A 196 1.17 1.23 0.51
N TYR A 197 0.18 2.11 0.71
CA TYR A 197 0.36 3.56 0.63
C TYR A 197 0.01 4.27 1.94
N ASP A 198 0.90 5.14 2.40
CA ASP A 198 0.68 5.98 3.58
C ASP A 198 -0.30 7.13 3.28
N CYS A 199 -0.36 7.59 2.02
CA CYS A 199 -1.33 8.56 1.52
C CYS A 199 -1.65 8.30 0.04
N TYR A 200 -2.93 8.33 -0.35
CA TYR A 200 -3.37 8.17 -1.73
C TYR A 200 -4.78 8.72 -1.99
N GLY A 201 -5.06 9.06 -3.25
CA GLY A 201 -6.39 9.32 -3.76
C GLY A 201 -7.02 8.05 -4.35
N TYR A 202 -8.30 7.80 -4.09
CA TYR A 202 -9.03 6.71 -4.73
C TYR A 202 -10.54 7.00 -4.75
N LYS A 203 -11.17 6.90 -5.92
CA LYS A 203 -12.61 7.20 -6.13
C LYS A 203 -13.00 8.59 -5.62
N GLY A 204 -12.15 9.57 -5.88
CA GLY A 204 -12.30 10.96 -5.44
C GLY A 204 -12.00 11.21 -3.95
N ASP A 205 -11.83 10.17 -3.13
CA ASP A 205 -11.51 10.31 -1.71
C ASP A 205 -10.00 10.39 -1.48
N LEU A 206 -9.57 11.20 -0.50
CA LEU A 206 -8.17 11.26 -0.07
C LEU A 206 -8.02 10.47 1.24
N ILE A 207 -7.07 9.55 1.29
CA ILE A 207 -6.91 8.58 2.39
C ILE A 207 -5.49 8.69 2.96
N PHE A 208 -5.39 8.75 4.29
CA PHE A 208 -4.14 8.74 5.04
C PHE A 208 -4.11 7.55 6.01
N ASN A 209 -2.95 6.91 6.13
CA ASN A 209 -2.75 5.77 7.01
C ASN A 209 -1.63 6.04 8.01
N LEU A 210 -1.88 5.64 9.25
CA LEU A 210 -0.92 5.67 10.35
C LEU A 210 -0.84 4.27 10.95
N ASN A 211 0.35 3.68 10.93
CA ASN A 211 0.56 2.36 11.51
C ASN A 211 1.06 2.45 12.95
N VAL A 212 0.46 1.67 13.85
CA VAL A 212 0.88 1.52 15.24
C VAL A 212 1.58 0.18 15.39
N GLY A 213 2.91 0.21 15.47
CA GLY A 213 3.77 -0.97 15.56
C GLY A 213 3.83 -1.64 16.93
N LYS A 214 3.27 -1.00 17.97
CA LYS A 214 3.32 -1.52 19.34
C LYS A 214 2.71 -2.91 19.45
N GLU A 215 3.48 -3.87 19.96
CA GLU A 215 3.01 -5.24 20.26
C GLU A 215 2.42 -5.37 21.67
N GLU A 216 2.83 -4.50 22.59
CA GLU A 216 2.28 -4.42 23.95
C GLU A 216 0.91 -3.71 24.00
N PRO A 217 0.08 -3.97 25.04
CA PRO A 217 -1.18 -3.26 25.21
C PRO A 217 -1.03 -1.74 25.16
N ILE A 218 -1.85 -1.09 24.34
CA ILE A 218 -1.87 0.37 24.22
C ILE A 218 -2.57 0.98 25.45
N ARG A 219 -1.94 1.97 26.07
CA ARG A 219 -2.45 2.65 27.27
C ARG A 219 -3.55 3.65 26.89
N PRO A 220 -4.55 3.90 27.76
CA PRO A 220 -5.66 4.82 27.44
C PRO A 220 -5.24 6.24 27.06
N ARG A 221 -4.17 6.76 27.68
CA ARG A 221 -3.64 8.10 27.33
C ARG A 221 -2.97 8.12 25.95
N GLU A 222 -2.39 7.01 25.50
CA GLU A 222 -1.81 6.89 24.17
C GLU A 222 -2.92 6.88 23.12
N VAL A 223 -4.03 6.17 23.37
CA VAL A 223 -5.22 6.22 22.51
C VAL A 223 -5.80 7.64 22.44
N ALA A 224 -6.01 8.28 23.59
CA ALA A 224 -6.57 9.63 23.64
C ALA A 224 -5.67 10.64 22.91
N GLY A 225 -4.35 10.55 23.11
CA GLY A 225 -3.40 11.40 22.41
C GLY A 225 -3.35 11.12 20.90
N LEU A 226 -3.45 9.86 20.50
CA LEU A 226 -3.49 9.48 19.08
C LEU A 226 -4.71 10.09 18.41
N MET A 227 -5.89 9.93 19.02
CA MET A 227 -7.12 10.52 18.50
C MET A 227 -7.03 12.03 18.45
N TYR A 228 -6.59 12.68 19.54
CA TYR A 228 -6.41 14.14 19.56
C TYR A 228 -5.45 14.64 18.48
N GLY A 229 -4.29 13.98 18.34
CA GLY A 229 -3.27 14.37 17.37
C GLY A 229 -3.78 14.27 15.93
N VAL A 230 -4.47 13.16 15.61
CA VAL A 230 -5.07 12.96 14.29
C VAL A 230 -6.19 13.96 14.04
N THR A 231 -7.16 14.10 14.95
CA THR A 231 -8.29 15.02 14.74
C THR A 231 -7.87 16.48 14.71
N SER A 232 -6.89 16.88 15.52
CA SER A 232 -6.34 18.25 15.50
C SER A 232 -5.61 18.53 14.20
N PHE A 233 -4.83 17.58 13.68
CA PHE A 233 -4.19 17.76 12.38
C PHE A 233 -5.20 17.92 11.24
N PHE A 234 -6.12 16.95 11.11
CA PHE A 234 -7.06 16.95 9.99
C PHE A 234 -8.15 18.01 10.13
N GLY A 235 -8.68 18.26 11.33
CA GLY A 235 -9.66 19.32 11.58
C GLY A 235 -9.08 20.74 11.41
N GLY A 236 -7.77 20.92 11.66
CA GLY A 236 -7.10 22.17 11.32
C GLY A 236 -6.86 22.35 9.82
N THR A 237 -6.81 21.26 9.04
CA THR A 237 -6.44 21.29 7.62
C THR A 237 -7.64 21.19 6.67
N PHE A 238 -8.73 20.56 7.10
CA PHE A 238 -9.88 20.21 6.27
C PHE A 238 -11.20 20.41 7.02
N ASP A 239 -12.29 20.53 6.26
CA ASP A 239 -13.63 20.69 6.82
C ASP A 239 -14.09 19.41 7.53
N GLU A 240 -14.54 19.54 8.79
CA GLU A 240 -14.96 18.41 9.64
C GLU A 240 -16.04 17.52 8.99
N GLU A 241 -16.94 18.11 8.21
CA GLU A 241 -18.04 17.39 7.54
C GLU A 241 -17.55 16.39 6.47
N ASP A 242 -16.33 16.61 5.94
CA ASP A 242 -15.71 15.75 4.94
C ASP A 242 -14.85 14.64 5.58
N LEU A 243 -14.59 14.70 6.89
CA LEU A 243 -13.70 13.78 7.61
C LEU A 243 -14.40 12.50 8.08
N SER A 244 -13.63 11.42 8.09
CA SER A 244 -14.06 10.12 8.60
C SER A 244 -12.87 9.29 9.06
N VAL A 245 -12.85 8.96 10.35
CA VAL A 245 -11.84 8.10 10.96
C VAL A 245 -12.27 6.64 10.98
N SER A 246 -11.37 5.72 10.65
CA SER A 246 -11.50 4.28 10.92
C SER A 246 -10.33 3.79 11.75
N LEU A 247 -10.63 3.06 12.82
CA LEU A 247 -9.64 2.70 13.83
C LEU A 247 -9.63 1.20 14.08
N ASN A 248 -8.51 0.55 13.76
CA ASN A 248 -8.22 -0.84 14.11
C ASN A 248 -7.16 -0.86 15.22
N LEU A 249 -7.57 -0.46 16.44
CA LEU A 249 -6.75 -0.46 17.66
C LEU A 249 -6.46 -1.89 18.14
N ASN A 250 -5.62 -2.60 17.38
CA ASN A 250 -4.94 -3.80 17.83
C ASN A 250 -3.47 -3.46 18.12
N SER A 251 -2.78 -4.35 18.83
CA SER A 251 -1.35 -4.27 19.07
C SER A 251 -0.68 -5.43 18.36
N PRO A 252 -0.14 -5.25 17.12
CA PRO A 252 -0.09 -4.03 16.29
C PRO A 252 -1.40 -3.71 15.55
N GLY A 253 -1.56 -2.47 15.05
CA GLY A 253 -2.81 -1.97 14.48
C GLY A 253 -2.65 -0.77 13.53
N LYS A 254 -3.77 -0.28 12.97
CA LYS A 254 -3.79 0.84 12.00
C LYS A 254 -4.89 1.86 12.30
N VAL A 255 -4.59 3.13 12.04
CA VAL A 255 -5.56 4.24 11.99
C VAL A 255 -5.62 4.73 10.55
N THR A 256 -6.83 4.88 10.02
CA THR A 256 -7.06 5.35 8.64
C THR A 256 -7.99 6.55 8.68
N GLU A 257 -7.52 7.66 8.13
CA GLU A 257 -8.30 8.87 7.92
C GLU A 257 -8.74 8.98 6.48
N LYS A 258 -10.02 9.30 6.27
CA LYS A 258 -10.63 9.37 4.94
C LYS A 258 -11.38 10.69 4.78
N LEU A 259 -10.98 11.46 3.77
CA LEU A 259 -11.63 12.69 3.35
C LEU A 259 -12.52 12.40 2.14
N LYS A 260 -13.84 12.50 2.32
CA LYS A 260 -14.81 12.20 1.26
C LYS A 260 -14.78 13.26 0.15
N GLY A 261 -14.57 12.83 -1.09
CA GLY A 261 -14.32 13.74 -2.22
C GLY A 261 -13.05 14.58 -2.04
N GLY A 262 -12.19 14.24 -1.06
CA GLY A 262 -11.07 15.05 -0.62
C GLY A 262 -10.01 15.23 -1.69
N PHE A 263 -9.79 14.25 -2.57
CA PHE A 263 -8.80 14.37 -3.63
C PHE A 263 -9.18 15.46 -4.63
N ASN A 264 -10.47 15.56 -4.97
CA ASN A 264 -11.00 16.58 -5.88
C ASN A 264 -11.12 17.97 -5.21
N LYS A 265 -11.26 17.99 -3.88
CA LYS A 265 -11.36 19.21 -3.08
C LYS A 265 -10.01 19.69 -2.52
N LEU A 266 -8.93 18.93 -2.74
CA LEU A 266 -7.63 19.18 -2.14
C LEU A 266 -7.06 20.51 -2.63
N LYS A 267 -6.93 21.46 -1.71
CA LYS A 267 -6.28 22.73 -1.96
C LYS A 267 -4.77 22.53 -2.14
N ARG A 268 -4.15 23.34 -3.02
CA ARG A 268 -2.72 23.23 -3.31
C ARG A 268 -1.86 23.50 -2.07
N SER A 269 -2.29 24.43 -1.22
CA SER A 269 -1.61 24.77 0.04
C SER A 269 -1.65 23.65 1.10
N ALA A 270 -2.58 22.70 0.99
CA ALA A 270 -2.69 21.56 1.89
C ALA A 270 -1.71 20.41 1.55
N ILE A 271 -1.16 20.38 0.33
CA ILE A 271 -0.19 19.35 -0.10
C ILE A 271 1.09 19.38 0.77
N PRO A 272 1.72 20.55 1.02
CA PRO A 272 2.85 20.63 1.95
C PRO A 272 2.52 20.13 3.36
N LEU A 273 1.32 20.39 3.88
CA LEU A 273 0.90 19.91 5.21
C LEU A 273 0.72 18.39 5.22
N ALA A 274 0.13 17.81 4.17
CA ALA A 274 0.08 16.37 3.98
C ALA A 274 1.47 15.74 3.93
N ALA A 275 2.43 16.38 3.23
CA ALA A 275 3.82 15.94 3.19
C ALA A 275 4.47 16.00 4.59
N ILE A 276 4.25 17.08 5.35
CA ILE A 276 4.74 17.21 6.73
C ILE A 276 4.13 16.12 7.62
N TYR A 277 2.84 15.84 7.50
CA TYR A 277 2.20 14.74 8.22
C TYR A 277 2.89 13.41 7.92
N ILE A 278 3.10 13.08 6.64
CA ILE A 278 3.79 11.85 6.23
C ILE A 278 5.23 11.81 6.72
N ALA A 279 5.96 12.93 6.70
CA ALA A 279 7.28 13.01 7.30
C ALA A 279 7.24 12.75 8.82
N VAL A 280 6.24 13.28 9.54
CA VAL A 280 6.07 13.09 10.98
C VAL A 280 5.66 11.66 11.34
N VAL A 281 4.72 11.05 10.61
CA VAL A 281 4.21 9.71 10.95
C VAL A 281 5.02 8.58 10.31
N GLY A 282 5.64 8.81 9.15
CA GLY A 282 6.44 7.81 8.42
C GLY A 282 7.80 7.52 9.05
N GLY A 283 8.31 8.43 9.90
CA GLY A 283 9.56 8.21 10.64
C GLY A 283 10.83 8.57 9.86
N SER A 284 11.97 7.96 10.23
CA SER A 284 13.31 8.31 9.71
C SER A 284 13.58 7.82 8.29
N GLY A 285 12.70 7.00 7.70
CA GLY A 285 12.86 6.44 6.35
C GLY A 285 12.90 7.49 5.23
N LEU A 286 12.57 8.75 5.53
CA LEU A 286 12.69 9.89 4.60
C LEU A 286 13.96 10.73 4.83
N GLY A 287 14.83 10.35 5.76
CA GLY A 287 16.08 11.06 6.05
C GLY A 287 15.93 12.31 6.92
N PHE A 288 14.79 12.49 7.60
CA PHE A 288 14.53 13.61 8.52
C PHE A 288 14.26 13.14 9.95
N GLU A 289 14.80 13.87 10.93
CA GLU A 289 14.39 13.71 12.32
C GLU A 289 13.12 14.52 12.61
N LEU A 290 12.12 13.88 13.20
CA LEU A 290 10.82 14.52 13.48
C LEU A 290 10.92 15.79 14.34
N PRO A 291 11.73 15.83 15.42
CA PRO A 291 11.92 17.06 16.19
C PRO A 291 12.57 18.18 15.36
N GLY A 292 13.37 17.82 14.35
CA GLY A 292 14.02 18.76 13.46
C GLY A 292 13.01 19.54 12.61
N VAL A 293 12.05 18.86 11.99
CA VAL A 293 11.07 19.46 11.07
C VAL A 293 10.09 20.37 11.83
N LEU A 294 9.40 19.84 12.86
CA LEU A 294 8.43 20.63 13.62
C LEU A 294 9.09 21.77 14.39
N GLY A 295 10.28 21.54 14.95
CA GLY A 295 11.07 22.58 15.61
C GLY A 295 11.45 23.72 14.65
N PHE A 296 11.81 23.39 13.41
CA PHE A 296 12.14 24.39 12.38
C PHE A 296 10.92 25.20 11.94
N ILE A 297 9.77 24.57 11.74
CA ILE A 297 8.53 25.27 11.37
C ILE A 297 8.10 26.24 12.48
N LYS A 298 8.13 25.79 13.74
CA LYS A 298 7.84 26.65 14.90
C LYS A 298 8.83 27.79 15.03
N GLN A 299 10.12 27.51 14.84
CA GLN A 299 11.17 28.52 14.84
C GLN A 299 10.84 29.61 13.82
N ALA A 300 10.51 29.24 12.57
CA ALA A 300 10.12 30.19 11.52
C ALA A 300 8.95 31.08 11.93
N LYS A 301 7.89 30.50 12.53
CA LYS A 301 6.70 31.25 12.98
C LYS A 301 6.97 32.19 14.15
N THR A 302 7.92 31.85 15.03
CA THR A 302 8.27 32.67 16.20
C THR A 302 9.33 33.73 15.95
N LEU A 303 10.11 33.60 14.86
CA LEU A 303 11.18 34.54 14.54
C LEU A 303 10.61 35.81 13.91
N ASP A 304 11.04 36.95 14.42
CA ASP A 304 10.93 38.22 13.70
C ASP A 304 12.09 38.31 12.71
N ILE A 305 11.81 37.91 11.46
CA ILE A 305 12.83 37.86 10.41
C ILE A 305 13.40 39.26 10.10
N GLU A 306 12.64 40.34 10.31
CA GLU A 306 13.15 41.70 10.07
C GLU A 306 14.22 42.08 11.09
N VAL A 307 13.99 41.77 12.36
CA VAL A 307 14.97 42.01 13.45
C VAL A 307 16.22 41.15 13.28
N GLU A 308 16.08 39.91 12.79
CA GLU A 308 17.21 39.00 12.60
C GLU A 308 18.02 39.31 11.32
N LYS A 309 17.38 39.83 10.26
CA LYS A 309 18.07 40.42 9.10
C LYS A 309 19.00 41.57 9.51
N GLU A 310 18.57 42.41 10.45
CA GLU A 310 19.35 43.55 10.94
C GLU A 310 20.54 43.15 11.82
N LYS A 311 20.46 42.00 12.51
CA LYS A 311 21.54 41.49 13.38
C LYS A 311 22.65 40.73 12.63
N ALA A 312 22.43 40.35 11.37
CA ALA A 312 23.39 39.64 10.51
C ALA A 312 23.96 38.31 11.10
N GLU A 313 23.30 37.71 12.09
CA GLU A 313 23.76 36.47 12.76
C GLU A 313 23.36 35.19 12.01
N LEU A 314 22.35 35.25 11.13
CA LEU A 314 21.88 34.11 10.33
C LEU A 314 22.56 34.07 8.96
N ASP A 315 22.98 32.87 8.54
CA ASP A 315 23.46 32.62 7.18
C ASP A 315 22.34 32.95 6.18
N SER A 316 22.68 33.65 5.09
CA SER A 316 21.78 34.00 3.99
C SER A 316 20.89 32.84 3.54
N LEU A 317 21.43 31.62 3.51
CA LEU A 317 20.70 30.42 3.08
C LEU A 317 19.75 29.88 4.16
N GLN A 318 20.10 30.01 5.45
CA GLN A 318 19.18 29.68 6.54
C GLN A 318 17.99 30.64 6.56
N LEU A 319 18.26 31.92 6.28
CA LEU A 319 17.23 32.95 6.21
C LEU A 319 16.26 32.68 5.05
N GLU A 320 16.79 32.35 3.87
CA GLU A 320 15.98 31.96 2.71
C GLU A 320 15.08 30.75 3.02
N ASN A 321 15.61 29.76 3.76
CA ASN A 321 14.84 28.59 4.16
C ASN A 321 13.71 28.94 5.15
N LEU A 322 13.94 29.84 6.11
CA LEU A 322 12.88 30.32 7.02
C LEU A 322 11.78 31.07 6.26
N GLU A 323 12.16 31.93 5.31
CA GLU A 323 11.20 32.66 4.45
C GLU A 323 10.35 31.71 3.60
N LYS A 324 10.95 30.64 3.07
CA LYS A 324 10.22 29.59 2.33
C LYS A 324 9.13 28.94 3.18
N VAL A 325 9.42 28.61 4.45
CA VAL A 325 8.41 28.03 5.35
C VAL A 325 7.31 29.02 5.66
N LEU A 326 7.66 30.26 6.02
CA LEU A 326 6.66 31.29 6.33
C LEU A 326 5.71 31.51 5.16
N LYS A 327 6.24 31.55 3.94
CA LYS A 327 5.41 31.66 2.75
C LYS A 327 4.41 30.49 2.61
N ILE A 328 4.83 29.26 2.88
CA ILE A 328 3.93 28.09 2.86
C ILE A 328 2.83 28.24 3.93
N ILE A 329 3.19 28.69 5.13
CA ILE A 329 2.24 28.93 6.22
C ILE A 329 1.23 30.01 5.84
N GLU A 330 1.71 31.16 5.35
CA GLU A 330 0.85 32.27 4.93
C GLU A 330 -0.11 31.86 3.80
N GLU A 331 0.36 31.10 2.81
CA GLU A 331 -0.48 30.56 1.74
C GLU A 331 -1.58 29.63 2.29
N ALA A 332 -1.25 28.77 3.25
CA ALA A 332 -2.22 27.89 3.90
C ALA A 332 -3.25 28.66 4.75
N GLU A 333 -2.80 29.59 5.59
CA GLU A 333 -3.66 30.42 6.44
C GLU A 333 -4.61 31.29 5.60
N ASN A 334 -4.13 31.85 4.48
CA ASN A 334 -4.96 32.62 3.53
C ASN A 334 -6.06 31.78 2.88
N GLU A 335 -5.86 30.47 2.76
CA GLU A 335 -6.87 29.52 2.27
C GLU A 335 -7.78 28.98 3.38
N GLY A 336 -7.67 29.51 4.60
CA GLY A 336 -8.51 29.18 5.75
C GLY A 336 -8.06 27.96 6.54
N ILE A 337 -6.83 27.48 6.35
CA ILE A 337 -6.25 26.38 7.11
C ILE A 337 -5.77 26.89 8.48
N ASN A 338 -6.16 26.23 9.55
CA ASN A 338 -5.68 26.51 10.90
C ASN A 338 -4.34 25.80 11.15
N VAL A 339 -3.25 26.42 10.69
CA VAL A 339 -1.91 25.85 10.77
C VAL A 339 -1.47 25.59 12.21
N ASP A 340 -1.87 26.42 13.18
CA ASP A 340 -1.52 26.22 14.59
C ASP A 340 -2.15 24.95 15.17
N GLU A 341 -3.44 24.73 14.88
CA GLU A 341 -4.13 23.50 15.27
C GLU A 341 -3.53 22.27 14.59
N ALA A 342 -3.15 22.40 13.32
CA ALA A 342 -2.49 21.33 12.59
C ALA A 342 -1.14 20.95 13.22
N LEU A 343 -0.30 21.95 13.52
CA LEU A 343 1.01 21.74 14.16
C LEU A 343 0.89 21.16 15.57
N ASN A 344 -0.08 21.59 16.37
CA ASN A 344 -0.35 21.02 17.69
C ASN A 344 -0.74 19.54 17.62
N GLY A 345 -1.52 19.18 16.59
CA GLY A 345 -1.84 17.79 16.30
C GLY A 345 -0.59 16.96 16.01
N LEU A 346 0.28 17.47 15.13
CA LEU A 346 1.54 16.83 14.78
C LEU A 346 2.51 16.69 15.96
N ASP A 347 2.62 17.70 16.83
CA ASP A 347 3.41 17.59 18.05
C ASP A 347 2.93 16.46 18.96
N THR A 348 1.61 16.29 19.07
CA THR A 348 1.04 15.22 19.87
C THR A 348 1.40 13.86 19.29
N LEU A 349 1.25 13.69 17.96
CA LEU A 349 1.61 12.45 17.27
C LEU A 349 3.11 12.16 17.39
N GLN A 350 3.94 13.20 17.27
CA GLN A 350 5.38 13.10 17.46
C GLN A 350 5.74 12.60 18.86
N GLY A 351 5.10 13.14 19.90
CA GLY A 351 5.30 12.71 21.29
C GLY A 351 4.89 11.26 21.56
N LEU A 352 4.03 10.69 20.71
CA LEU A 352 3.57 9.31 20.82
C LEU A 352 4.41 8.32 20.02
N LYS A 353 5.22 8.78 19.06
CA LYS A 353 5.91 7.91 18.10
C LYS A 353 6.67 6.77 18.76
N GLU A 354 7.54 7.08 19.70
CA GLU A 354 8.36 6.07 20.38
C GLU A 354 7.50 5.08 21.18
N THR A 355 6.42 5.55 21.79
CA THR A 355 5.57 4.71 22.65
C THR A 355 4.60 3.82 21.89
N LEU A 356 4.20 4.24 20.69
CA LEU A 356 3.28 3.54 19.79
C LEU A 356 3.99 2.84 18.63
N TYR A 357 5.30 3.05 18.48
CA TYR A 357 6.10 2.61 17.33
C TYR A 357 5.42 3.00 16.02
N ILE A 358 5.14 4.31 15.87
CA ILE A 358 4.53 4.85 14.66
C ILE A 358 5.55 4.77 13.53
N GLN A 359 5.14 4.17 12.41
CA GLN A 359 6.01 3.83 11.29
C GLN A 359 5.26 3.86 9.96
N ASP A 360 5.99 4.07 8.86
CA ASP A 360 5.47 3.94 7.49
C ASP A 360 5.08 2.49 7.16
N ASN A 361 4.36 2.31 6.05
CA ASN A 361 3.87 1.00 5.63
C ASN A 361 4.96 -0.03 5.31
N SER A 362 6.10 0.40 4.75
CA SER A 362 7.19 -0.52 4.38
C SER A 362 7.86 -1.09 5.63
N THR A 363 8.21 -0.23 6.58
CA THR A 363 8.74 -0.61 7.89
C THR A 363 7.72 -1.45 8.67
N PHE A 364 6.44 -1.04 8.66
CA PHE A 364 5.38 -1.80 9.33
C PHE A 364 5.27 -3.22 8.78
N ALA A 365 5.32 -3.40 7.46
CA ALA A 365 5.27 -4.71 6.82
C ALA A 365 6.47 -5.60 7.15
N GLY A 366 7.58 -5.02 7.63
CA GLY A 366 8.84 -5.71 7.86
C GLY A 366 9.69 -5.84 6.60
N VAL A 367 9.50 -4.94 5.63
CA VAL A 367 10.43 -4.78 4.50
C VAL A 367 11.61 -3.98 5.04
N VAL A 368 12.75 -4.63 5.24
CA VAL A 368 14.00 -3.92 5.54
C VAL A 368 14.44 -3.29 4.22
N SER A 369 14.55 -1.97 4.16
CA SER A 369 15.25 -1.28 3.08
C SER A 369 16.70 -1.76 3.09
N GLU A 370 17.12 -2.53 2.09
CA GLU A 370 18.54 -2.78 1.80
C GLU A 370 19.18 -1.50 1.24
N GLU A 371 19.13 -0.40 1.99
CA GLU A 371 19.83 0.85 1.69
C GLU A 371 20.32 1.50 3.00
N GLU A 372 21.02 0.74 3.83
CA GLU A 372 21.85 1.30 4.91
C GLU A 372 22.80 0.22 5.46
N ASP A 373 23.69 -0.30 4.61
CA ASP A 373 24.90 -1.01 5.04
C ASP A 373 25.95 -0.98 3.91
N VAL A 374 26.31 0.24 3.46
CA VAL A 374 27.58 0.48 2.77
C VAL A 374 28.19 1.78 3.26
N VAL A 375 28.59 1.85 4.54
CA VAL A 375 29.69 2.71 5.00
C VAL A 375 30.33 2.09 6.26
N GLU A 376 31.60 1.68 6.11
CA GLU A 376 32.65 1.48 7.15
C GLU A 376 32.43 0.32 8.15
N GLU A 377 33.31 -0.69 8.25
CA GLU A 377 34.78 -0.64 8.39
C GLU A 377 35.60 -1.38 7.32
#